data_AF-A0A4R8DKD8-F1
#
_entry.id   AF-A0A4R8DKD8-F1
#
_cell.length_a   1.000
_cell.length_b   1.000
_cell.length_c   1.000
_cell.angle_alpha   90.00
_cell.angle_beta   90.00
_cell.angle_gamma   90.00
#
_symmetry.space_group_name_H-M   'P 1'
#
loop_
_entity.id
_entity.type
_entity.pdbx_description
1 polymer ?
#
loop_
_entity_poly.entity_id
_entity_poly.type
_entity_poly.pdbx_seq_one_letter_code
_entity_poly.pdbx_strand_id
1 'polypeptide(L)'
;MLTIVVLGGFGLVLVVATFIVTEVLAGLRRNELPTGTEEKTAGRVIRVRGPVRGQLQSGAPAIYTEVIVEYYTRRGEGPYEVARKFPVGSRITYAKGDRVIVAYDVRTPRRARLAGRVSHWPTLGPFSATAA
;
A
#
# COMPACT_ATOMS: atom_id res chain seq x y z
N MET A 1 -32.74 -42.00 -8.75
CA MET A 1 -31.91 -41.65 -7.57
C MET A 1 -30.46 -41.37 -7.96
N LEU A 2 -29.76 -42.29 -8.66
CA LEU A 2 -28.37 -42.10 -9.11
C LEU A 2 -28.12 -40.78 -9.88
N THR A 3 -28.98 -40.44 -10.83
CA THR A 3 -28.87 -39.24 -11.66
C THR A 3 -28.96 -37.93 -10.87
N ILE A 4 -29.81 -37.88 -9.84
CA ILE A 4 -29.98 -36.70 -8.97
C ILE A 4 -28.73 -36.50 -8.10
N VAL A 5 -28.13 -37.59 -7.60
CA VAL A 5 -26.88 -37.55 -6.82
C VAL A 5 -25.72 -37.07 -7.69
N VAL A 6 -25.64 -37.55 -8.93
CA VAL A 6 -24.60 -37.12 -9.89
C VAL A 6 -24.77 -35.65 -10.27
N LEU A 7 -26.00 -35.20 -10.55
CA LEU A 7 -26.28 -33.79 -10.87
C LEU A 7 -26.03 -32.86 -9.67
N GLY A 8 -26.40 -33.28 -8.45
CA GLY A 8 -26.14 -32.54 -7.23
C GLY A 8 -24.65 -32.42 -6.91
N GLY A 9 -23.90 -33.53 -7.02
CA GLY A 9 -22.46 -33.54 -6.84
C GLY A 9 -21.73 -32.69 -7.89
N PHE A 10 -22.13 -32.79 -9.15
CA PHE A 10 -21.58 -31.97 -10.23
C PHE A 10 -21.87 -30.48 -10.02
N GLY A 11 -23.09 -30.14 -9.61
CA GLY A 11 -23.46 -28.77 -9.26
C GLY A 11 -22.61 -28.21 -8.12
N LEU A 12 -22.37 -28.99 -7.06
CA LEU A 12 -21.52 -28.58 -5.94
C LEU A 12 -20.08 -28.30 -6.39
N VAL A 13 -19.51 -29.14 -7.26
CA VAL A 13 -18.16 -28.93 -7.81
C VAL A 13 -18.07 -27.62 -8.58
N LEU A 14 -19.07 -27.27 -9.39
CA LEU A 14 -19.10 -26.01 -10.13
C LEU A 14 -19.20 -24.80 -9.19
N VAL A 15 -19.97 -24.89 -8.11
CA VAL A 15 -20.07 -23.81 -7.11
C VAL A 15 -18.74 -23.61 -6.38
N VAL A 16 -18.08 -24.70 -5.98
CA VAL A 16 -16.77 -24.60 -5.32
C VAL A 16 -15.71 -24.04 -6.28
N ALA A 17 -15.69 -24.49 -7.53
CA ALA A 17 -14.76 -23.99 -8.54
C ALA A 17 -14.97 -22.49 -8.80
N THR A 18 -16.21 -22.02 -8.90
CA THR A 18 -16.51 -20.59 -9.08
C THR A 18 -16.13 -19.74 -7.86
N PHE A 19 -16.30 -20.25 -6.65
CA PHE A 19 -15.82 -19.57 -5.43
C PHE A 19 -14.29 -19.44 -5.40
N ILE A 20 -13.55 -20.51 -5.71
CA ILE A 20 -12.09 -20.46 -5.78
C ILE A 20 -11.63 -19.49 -6.86
N VAL A 21 -12.22 -19.57 -8.07
CA VAL A 21 -11.88 -18.68 -9.18
C VAL A 21 -12.17 -17.22 -8.81
N THR A 22 -13.28 -16.91 -8.14
CA THR A 22 -13.60 -15.54 -7.74
C THR A 22 -12.70 -15.02 -6.63
N GLU A 23 -12.34 -15.84 -5.64
CA GLU A 23 -11.33 -15.45 -4.63
C GLU A 23 -9.95 -15.26 -5.25
N VAL A 24 -9.53 -16.14 -6.16
CA VAL A 24 -8.26 -16.01 -6.90
C VAL A 24 -8.28 -14.76 -7.77
N LEU A 25 -9.36 -14.48 -8.50
CA LEU A 25 -9.49 -13.23 -9.29
C LEU A 25 -9.50 -11.99 -8.39
N ALA A 26 -10.13 -12.05 -7.21
CA ALA A 26 -10.12 -10.94 -6.26
C ALA A 26 -8.72 -10.72 -5.64
N GLY A 27 -7.99 -11.82 -5.37
CA GLY A 27 -6.60 -11.80 -4.93
C GLY A 27 -5.66 -11.29 -6.01
N LEU A 28 -5.86 -11.70 -7.26
CA LEU A 28 -5.12 -11.23 -8.43
C LEU A 28 -5.42 -9.76 -8.71
N ARG A 29 -6.68 -9.30 -8.66
CA ARG A 29 -7.02 -7.87 -8.79
C ARG A 29 -6.44 -6.99 -7.68
N ARG A 30 -6.22 -7.54 -6.48
CA ARG A 30 -5.49 -6.81 -5.41
C ARG A 30 -3.99 -6.69 -5.70
N ASN A 31 -3.43 -7.58 -6.53
CA ASN A 31 -2.04 -7.57 -6.98
C ASN A 31 -1.84 -6.90 -8.36
N GLU A 32 -2.86 -6.88 -9.21
CA GLU A 32 -2.87 -6.28 -10.54
C GLU A 32 -3.31 -4.82 -10.46
N LEU A 33 -2.43 -3.99 -9.89
CA LEU A 33 -1.96 -2.77 -10.54
C LEU A 33 -0.74 -2.30 -9.71
N PRO A 34 0.46 -2.60 -10.24
CA PRO A 34 0.93 -1.70 -11.28
C PRO A 34 1.71 -2.37 -12.42
N THR A 35 1.62 -1.74 -13.58
CA THR A 35 2.51 -1.86 -14.73
C THR A 35 3.95 -2.11 -14.26
N GLY A 36 4.66 -3.07 -14.87
CA GLY A 36 5.96 -3.62 -14.43
C GLY A 36 7.16 -2.65 -14.31
N THR A 37 6.91 -1.36 -14.10
CA THR A 37 7.86 -0.31 -13.76
C THR A 37 7.64 0.27 -12.36
N GLU A 38 6.75 -0.22 -11.50
CA GLU A 38 6.64 0.31 -10.13
C GLU A 38 7.67 -0.35 -9.18
N GLU A 39 8.53 0.46 -8.58
CA GLU A 39 9.49 0.06 -7.55
C GLU A 39 9.05 0.50 -6.17
N LYS A 40 9.41 -0.28 -5.14
CA LYS A 40 9.18 0.04 -3.73
C LYS A 40 10.49 0.39 -3.04
N THR A 41 10.45 1.46 -2.25
CA THR A 41 11.57 1.98 -1.46
C THR A 41 11.12 2.41 -0.07
N ALA A 42 12.10 2.63 0.80
CA ALA A 42 11.88 3.23 2.10
C ALA A 42 11.66 4.73 1.96
N GLY A 43 10.65 5.25 2.65
CA GLY A 43 10.45 6.67 2.87
C GLY A 43 10.37 6.99 4.35
N ARG A 44 10.46 8.27 4.67
CA ARG A 44 10.35 8.81 6.02
C ARG A 44 9.32 9.93 6.05
N VAL A 45 8.44 9.90 7.05
CA VAL A 45 7.51 11.00 7.28
C VAL A 45 8.28 12.22 7.77
N ILE A 46 8.30 13.28 6.97
CA ILE A 46 8.97 14.54 7.32
C ILE A 46 8.02 15.53 7.99
N ARG A 47 6.73 15.46 7.66
CA ARG A 47 5.73 16.38 8.18
C ARG A 47 4.37 15.72 8.25
N VAL A 48 3.66 15.99 9.33
CA VAL A 48 2.25 15.65 9.50
C VAL A 48 1.54 16.95 9.79
N ARG A 49 0.55 17.29 8.98
CA ARG A 49 -0.23 18.52 9.08
C ARG A 49 -1.69 18.14 9.29
N GLY A 50 -2.32 18.64 10.34
CA GLY A 50 -3.73 18.37 10.59
C GLY A 50 -4.30 19.31 11.63
N PRO A 51 -5.57 19.10 12.00
CA PRO A 51 -6.66 18.72 11.11
C PRO A 51 -7.04 19.91 10.21
N VAL A 52 -7.09 19.71 8.89
CA VAL A 52 -7.40 20.78 7.93
C VAL A 52 -8.69 20.45 7.19
N ARG A 53 -9.58 21.43 7.02
CA ARG A 53 -10.77 21.31 6.16
C ARG A 53 -10.36 21.44 4.69
N GLY A 54 -10.86 20.55 3.85
CA GLY A 54 -10.77 20.69 2.40
C GLY A 54 -11.28 19.44 1.71
N GLN A 55 -10.72 19.10 0.55
CA GLN A 55 -11.14 17.92 -0.21
C GLN A 55 -10.09 16.81 -0.18
N LEU A 56 -10.57 15.56 -0.05
CA LEU A 56 -9.78 14.35 -0.24
C LEU A 56 -9.47 14.14 -1.73
N GLN A 57 -8.60 13.18 -2.06
CA GLN A 57 -8.33 12.82 -3.46
C GLN A 57 -9.59 12.35 -4.21
N SER A 58 -10.63 11.88 -3.51
CA SER A 58 -11.92 11.53 -4.09
C SER A 58 -12.83 12.72 -4.40
N GLY A 59 -12.39 13.96 -4.11
CA GLY A 59 -13.20 15.17 -4.23
C GLY A 59 -14.20 15.39 -3.08
N ALA A 60 -14.36 14.41 -2.19
CA ALA A 60 -15.27 14.55 -1.04
C ALA A 60 -14.73 15.60 -0.04
N PRO A 61 -15.57 16.54 0.42
CA PRO A 61 -15.20 17.46 1.48
C PRO A 61 -15.04 16.68 2.79
N ALA A 62 -13.89 16.83 3.43
CA ALA A 62 -13.59 16.18 4.70
C ALA A 62 -12.60 17.01 5.52
N ILE A 63 -12.56 16.73 6.82
CA ILE A 63 -11.43 17.13 7.66
C ILE A 63 -10.38 16.04 7.50
N TYR A 64 -9.17 16.42 7.08
CA TYR A 64 -8.09 15.47 6.85
C TYR A 64 -6.78 15.87 7.53
N THR A 65 -5.94 14.88 7.73
CA THR A 65 -4.54 15.02 8.10
C THR A 65 -3.71 14.72 6.84
N GLU A 66 -2.85 15.65 6.47
CA GLU A 66 -1.90 15.53 5.38
C GLU A 66 -0.56 15.02 5.91
N VAL A 67 -0.11 13.89 5.39
CA VAL A 67 1.17 13.27 5.74
C VAL A 67 2.10 13.43 4.55
N ILE A 68 3.23 14.10 4.78
CA ILE A 68 4.26 14.34 3.78
C ILE A 68 5.44 13.44 4.09
N VAL A 69 5.87 12.71 3.08
CA VAL A 69 6.90 11.68 3.15
C VAL A 69 7.99 12.00 2.16
N GLU A 70 9.22 11.99 2.63
CA GLU A 70 10.41 12.06 1.83
C GLU A 70 10.91 10.65 1.49
N TYR A 71 11.36 10.43 0.27
CA TYR A 71 11.95 9.16 -0.15
C TYR A 71 13.01 9.37 -1.22
N TYR A 72 13.88 8.37 -1.36
CA TYR A 72 14.86 8.27 -2.42
C TYR A 72 14.56 7.03 -3.25
N THR A 73 14.82 7.09 -4.56
CA THR A 73 14.72 5.91 -5.41
C THR A 73 15.78 4.89 -4.99
N ARG A 74 15.64 3.63 -5.42
CA ARG A 74 16.65 2.59 -5.19
C ARG A 74 18.02 2.95 -5.77
N ARG A 75 18.06 3.84 -6.77
CA ARG A 75 19.27 4.34 -7.41
C ARG A 75 19.90 5.51 -6.64
N GLY A 76 19.30 5.95 -5.54
CA GLY A 76 19.76 7.10 -4.77
C GLY A 76 19.31 8.46 -5.31
N GLU A 77 18.38 8.49 -6.28
CA GLU A 77 17.84 9.76 -6.81
C GLU A 77 16.83 10.36 -5.83
N GLY A 78 16.87 11.68 -5.63
CA GLY A 78 15.99 12.39 -4.69
C GLY A 78 16.70 13.57 -3.99
N PRO A 79 16.14 14.09 -2.89
CA PRO A 79 14.91 13.65 -2.23
C PRO A 79 13.65 13.96 -3.06
N TYR A 80 12.69 13.06 -3.02
CA TYR A 80 11.34 13.27 -3.56
C TYR A 80 10.33 13.32 -2.41
N GLU A 81 9.29 14.12 -2.58
CA GLU A 81 8.22 14.26 -1.59
C GLU A 81 6.90 13.73 -2.14
N VAL A 82 6.19 12.97 -1.31
CA VAL A 82 4.83 12.51 -1.57
C VAL A 82 3.92 12.88 -0.41
N ALA A 83 2.80 13.53 -0.73
CA ALA A 83 1.76 13.88 0.24
C ALA A 83 0.57 12.94 0.12
N ARG A 84 0.06 12.45 1.26
CA ARG A 84 -1.17 11.66 1.31
C ARG A 84 -2.13 12.23 2.36
N LYS A 85 -3.37 12.44 1.95
CA LYS A 85 -4.46 12.91 2.82
C LYS A 85 -5.18 11.73 3.45
N PHE A 86 -5.33 11.75 4.76
CA PHE A 86 -6.09 10.77 5.54
C PHE A 86 -7.28 11.44 6.22
N PRO A 87 -8.50 10.87 6.15
CA PRO A 87 -9.64 11.41 6.88
C PRO A 87 -9.39 11.39 8.39
N VAL A 88 -9.78 12.46 9.07
CA VAL A 88 -9.75 12.53 10.54
C VAL A 88 -10.67 11.45 11.11
N GLY A 89 -10.17 10.66 12.07
CA GLY A 89 -10.85 9.46 12.58
C GLY A 89 -10.39 8.14 11.95
N SER A 90 -9.53 8.19 10.93
CA SER A 90 -8.76 7.03 10.47
C SER A 90 -7.97 6.41 11.63
N ARG A 91 -8.05 5.08 11.80
CA ARG A 91 -7.21 4.31 12.74
C ARG A 91 -5.71 4.42 12.44
N ILE A 92 -5.34 4.95 11.27
CA ILE A 92 -3.96 5.07 10.82
C ILE A 92 -3.41 6.43 11.25
N THR A 93 -2.62 6.45 12.32
CA THR A 93 -1.86 7.62 12.79
C THR A 93 -0.41 7.52 12.33
N TYR A 94 0.08 8.55 11.67
CA TYR A 94 1.50 8.71 11.33
C TYR A 94 2.11 9.80 12.20
N ALA A 95 3.36 9.60 12.62
CA ALA A 95 4.15 10.59 13.30
C ALA A 95 5.34 11.05 12.44
N LYS A 96 5.85 12.26 12.70
CA LYS A 96 7.11 12.70 12.09
C LYS A 96 8.21 11.72 12.48
N GLY A 97 8.97 11.26 11.49
CA GLY A 97 10.04 10.29 11.66
C GLY A 97 9.63 8.84 11.40
N ASP A 98 8.33 8.55 11.26
CA ASP A 98 7.86 7.21 10.91
C ASP A 98 8.46 6.74 9.58
N ARG A 99 8.87 5.47 9.55
CA ARG A 99 9.31 4.80 8.32
C ARG A 99 8.11 4.19 7.60
N VAL A 100 8.06 4.39 6.30
CA VAL A 100 6.95 3.98 5.45
C VAL A 100 7.47 3.37 4.15
N ILE A 101 6.65 2.58 3.47
CA ILE A 101 6.97 2.10 2.12
C ILE A 101 6.34 3.08 1.13
N VAL A 102 7.20 3.58 0.25
CA VAL A 102 6.80 4.37 -0.90
C VAL A 102 6.94 3.52 -2.14
N ALA A 103 5.91 3.51 -2.97
CA ALA A 103 5.97 2.88 -4.27
C ALA A 103 5.93 3.96 -5.36
N TYR A 104 6.81 3.89 -6.34
CA TYR A 104 6.97 4.88 -7.40
C TYR A 104 7.15 4.22 -8.75
N ASP A 105 6.71 4.89 -9.81
CA ASP A 105 7.00 4.46 -11.19
C ASP A 105 8.46 4.80 -11.54
N VAL A 106 9.25 3.81 -11.94
CA VAL A 106 10.67 3.93 -12.32
C VAL A 106 10.87 4.92 -13.45
N ARG A 107 9.91 5.05 -14.37
CA ARG A 107 9.99 6.03 -15.47
C ARG A 107 9.72 7.45 -14.99
N THR A 108 8.94 7.60 -13.93
CA THR A 108 8.53 8.89 -13.38
C THR A 108 8.60 8.86 -11.86
N PRO A 109 9.82 8.91 -11.27
CA PRO A 109 10.00 8.67 -9.83
C PRO A 109 9.25 9.66 -8.94
N ARG A 110 8.84 10.82 -9.47
CA ARG A 110 7.96 11.80 -8.79
C ARG A 110 6.50 11.33 -8.62
N ARG A 111 6.03 10.38 -9.43
CA ARG A 111 4.69 9.78 -9.33
C ARG A 111 4.72 8.64 -8.34
N ALA A 112 4.87 9.00 -7.07
CA ALA A 112 4.86 8.03 -5.99
C ALA A 112 3.56 8.00 -5.21
N ARG A 113 3.31 6.87 -4.56
CA ARG A 113 2.21 6.65 -3.63
C ARG A 113 2.72 6.02 -2.35
N LEU A 114 2.11 6.40 -1.23
CA LEU A 114 2.37 5.74 0.05
C LEU A 114 1.69 4.37 0.05
N ALA A 115 2.47 3.30 -0.05
CA ALA A 115 1.96 1.94 -0.17
C ALA A 115 1.57 1.32 1.17
N GLY A 116 2.19 1.77 2.27
CA GLY A 116 1.84 1.28 3.60
C GLY A 116 2.75 1.82 4.70
N ARG A 117 2.30 1.66 5.94
CA ARG A 117 3.12 1.88 7.14
C ARG A 117 3.90 0.61 7.42
N VAL A 118 5.18 0.75 7.74
CA VAL A 118 5.98 -0.39 8.17
C VAL A 118 5.95 -0.44 9.69
N SER A 119 5.29 -1.45 10.24
CA SER A 119 5.29 -1.72 11.69
C SER A 119 6.58 -2.38 12.16
N HIS A 120 7.24 -3.15 11.27
CA HIS A 120 8.51 -3.83 11.52
C HIS A 120 9.41 -3.65 10.30
N TRP A 121 10.47 -2.85 10.42
CA TRP A 121 11.48 -2.81 9.37
C TRP A 121 12.48 -3.93 9.71
N PRO A 122 12.66 -4.97 8.89
CA PRO A 122 13.78 -5.87 9.09
C PRO A 122 15.03 -5.00 9.04
N THR A 123 15.76 -4.97 10.15
CA THR A 123 17.02 -4.23 10.20
C THR A 123 18.04 -5.05 9.43
N LEU A 124 17.92 -5.06 8.10
CA LEU A 124 18.94 -5.53 7.19
C LEU A 124 19.97 -4.41 7.06
N GLY A 125 20.73 -4.27 8.14
CA GLY A 125 21.95 -3.51 8.25
C GLY A 125 22.74 -4.15 9.40
N PRO A 126 24.05 -4.33 9.26
CA PRO A 126 24.83 -4.98 10.31
C PRO A 126 24.70 -4.18 11.61
N PHE A 127 24.13 -4.79 12.65
CA PHE A 127 24.38 -4.36 14.01
C PHE A 127 25.68 -5.01 14.50
N SER A 128 26.77 -4.26 14.42
CA SER A 128 27.93 -4.34 15.32
C SER A 128 28.76 -3.09 15.04
N ALA A 129 28.78 -2.07 15.90
CA ALA A 129 29.34 -2.01 17.25
C ALA A 129 30.85 -2.24 17.27
N THR A 130 31.55 -1.40 18.06
CA THR A 130 33.01 -1.25 18.29
C THR A 130 33.75 -0.42 17.23
N ALA A 131 34.59 0.58 17.55
CA ALA A 131 35.22 0.93 18.82
C ALA A 131 35.48 2.45 18.92
N ALA A 132 35.36 2.97 20.13
CA ALA A 132 36.16 4.09 20.60
C ALA A 132 37.62 3.66 20.76
#